data_AF-A0A564YNS1-F1
#
_entry.id   AF-A0A564YNS1-F1
#
_cell.length_a   1.000
_cell.length_b   1.000
_cell.length_c   1.000
_cell.angle_alpha   90.00
_cell.angle_beta   90.00
_cell.angle_gamma   90.00
#
_symmetry.space_group_name_H-M   'P 1'
#
loop_
_entity.id
_entity.type
_entity.pdbx_description
1 polymer ?
#
loop_
_entity_poly.entity_id
_entity_poly.type
_entity_poly.pdbx_seq_one_letter_code
_entity_poly.pdbx_strand_id
1 'polypeptide(L)'
;MGAFKLVCDIMFYWPKHPEVVNQGALSLAALSSSRWLTEDTLMQYDIPTLLLNSIDTFCLYDEVCYNLFYAINSIINRSAEQVLRFVHPNTIIKEQNLIALISKAYSTHHDNDRIIGILVKLLGTIMTNDAILEAIFSVIPTLKAFLTEIYSRFQNCRGLGAAARQILNRIPGAYDVVMDTVEPQILDEFKMLSI
;
A
#
# COMPACT_ATOMS: atom_id res chain seq x y z
N MET A 1 -21.94 7.98 -11.17
CA MET A 1 -20.84 8.95 -11.33
C MET A 1 -20.83 10.01 -10.23
N GLY A 2 -21.96 10.67 -9.92
CA GLY A 2 -22.02 11.72 -8.89
C GLY A 2 -21.57 11.32 -7.47
N ALA A 3 -21.86 10.10 -7.02
CA ALA A 3 -21.46 9.64 -5.67
C ALA A 3 -19.94 9.51 -5.50
N PHE A 4 -19.24 8.97 -6.51
CA PHE A 4 -17.77 8.82 -6.46
C PHE A 4 -17.09 10.18 -6.38
N LYS A 5 -17.50 11.09 -7.27
CA LYS A 5 -17.04 12.48 -7.26
C LYS A 5 -17.30 13.14 -5.90
N LEU A 6 -18.54 13.05 -5.40
CA LEU A 6 -18.94 13.66 -4.15
C LEU A 6 -18.06 13.20 -2.98
N VAL A 7 -17.75 11.90 -2.91
CA VAL A 7 -16.87 11.36 -1.85
C VAL A 7 -15.46 11.94 -1.97
N CYS A 8 -14.88 11.97 -3.18
CA CYS A 8 -13.58 12.59 -3.40
C CYS A 8 -13.59 14.07 -3.00
N ASP A 9 -14.57 14.84 -3.48
CA ASP A 9 -14.70 16.28 -3.21
C ASP A 9 -14.79 16.55 -1.69
N ILE A 10 -15.59 15.76 -0.96
CA ILE A 10 -15.71 15.86 0.50
C ILE A 10 -14.36 15.58 1.18
N MET A 11 -13.68 14.49 0.83
CA MET A 11 -12.39 14.16 1.44
C MET A 11 -11.31 15.21 1.14
N PHE A 12 -11.32 15.79 -0.06
CA PHE A 12 -10.41 16.90 -0.43
C PHE A 12 -10.71 18.18 0.35
N TYR A 13 -11.98 18.47 0.65
CA TYR A 13 -12.37 19.68 1.37
C TYR A 13 -12.16 19.56 2.88
N TRP A 14 -12.30 18.34 3.43
CA TRP A 14 -12.10 18.04 4.85
C TRP A 14 -11.00 17.01 5.10
N PRO A 15 -9.76 17.21 4.61
CA PRO A 15 -8.70 16.20 4.66
C PRO A 15 -8.13 15.99 6.07
N LYS A 16 -8.46 16.88 7.02
CA LYS A 16 -8.00 16.80 8.42
C LYS A 16 -9.05 16.24 9.38
N HIS A 17 -10.22 15.84 8.88
CA HIS A 17 -11.29 15.30 9.72
C HIS A 17 -11.29 13.77 9.67
N PRO A 18 -10.82 13.07 10.72
CA PRO A 18 -10.60 11.63 10.69
C PRO A 18 -11.88 10.84 10.40
N GLU A 19 -13.04 11.24 10.92
CA GLU A 19 -14.31 10.54 10.65
C GLU A 19 -14.74 10.69 9.19
N VAL A 20 -14.57 11.88 8.61
CA VAL A 20 -14.86 12.15 7.20
C VAL A 20 -13.96 11.32 6.29
N VAL A 21 -12.67 11.29 6.59
CA VAL A 21 -11.68 10.49 5.85
C VAL A 21 -11.97 9.00 5.99
N ASN A 22 -12.32 8.54 7.19
CA ASN A 22 -12.64 7.14 7.46
C ASN A 22 -13.86 6.66 6.64
N GLN A 23 -14.98 7.39 6.72
CA GLN A 23 -16.19 7.08 5.97
C GLN A 23 -15.99 7.25 4.47
N GLY A 24 -15.19 8.24 4.06
CA GLY A 24 -14.78 8.45 2.68
C GLY A 24 -14.00 7.26 2.14
N ALA A 25 -13.02 6.74 2.88
CA ALA A 25 -12.24 5.57 2.49
C ALA A 25 -13.12 4.33 2.28
N LEU A 26 -14.03 4.04 3.23
CA LEU A 26 -14.99 2.94 3.09
C LEU A 26 -15.91 3.12 1.87
N SER A 27 -16.37 4.34 1.64
CA SER A 27 -17.22 4.67 0.48
C SER A 27 -16.46 4.49 -0.83
N LEU A 28 -15.20 4.94 -0.91
CA LEU A 28 -14.34 4.73 -2.06
C LEU A 28 -14.08 3.25 -2.31
N ALA A 29 -13.85 2.45 -1.27
CA ALA A 29 -13.70 1.00 -1.40
C ALA A 29 -14.95 0.36 -2.02
N ALA A 30 -16.14 0.68 -1.50
CA ALA A 30 -17.40 0.16 -2.02
C ALA A 30 -17.67 0.60 -3.47
N LEU A 31 -17.44 1.87 -3.78
CA LEU A 31 -17.67 2.43 -5.10
C LEU A 31 -16.66 1.94 -6.14
N SER A 32 -15.39 1.77 -5.76
CA SER A 32 -14.35 1.23 -6.65
C SER A 32 -14.55 -0.25 -6.97
N SER A 33 -15.19 -1.00 -6.09
CA SER A 33 -15.63 -2.38 -6.35
C SER A 33 -16.89 -2.47 -7.24
N SER A 34 -17.53 -1.34 -7.54
CA SER A 34 -18.73 -1.32 -8.40
C SER A 34 -18.36 -1.54 -9.87
N ARG A 35 -19.09 -2.46 -10.53
CA ARG A 35 -19.02 -2.67 -11.98
C ARG A 35 -19.38 -1.44 -12.82
N TRP A 36 -20.07 -0.47 -12.20
CA TRP A 36 -20.54 0.75 -12.86
C TRP A 36 -19.52 1.89 -12.82
N LEU A 37 -18.45 1.76 -12.04
CA LEU A 37 -17.35 2.71 -12.06
C LEU A 37 -16.41 2.34 -13.21
N THR A 38 -16.22 3.26 -14.15
CA THR A 38 -15.29 3.07 -15.28
C THR A 38 -13.88 3.49 -14.89
N GLU A 39 -12.89 2.95 -15.60
CA GLU A 39 -11.49 3.35 -15.43
C GLU A 39 -11.29 4.85 -15.71
N ASP A 40 -11.91 5.38 -16.77
CA ASP A 40 -11.88 6.81 -17.09
C ASP A 40 -12.31 7.69 -15.91
N THR A 41 -13.33 7.24 -15.15
CA THR A 41 -13.78 7.98 -13.96
C THR A 41 -12.71 7.97 -12.88
N LEU A 42 -12.00 6.86 -12.66
CA LEU A 42 -10.90 6.78 -11.69
C LEU A 42 -9.69 7.63 -12.10
N MET A 43 -9.44 7.75 -13.40
CA MET A 43 -8.33 8.52 -13.95
C MET A 43 -8.56 10.03 -13.89
N GLN A 44 -9.81 10.48 -13.83
CA GLN A 44 -10.17 11.91 -13.75
C GLN A 44 -9.85 12.57 -12.40
N TYR A 45 -9.66 11.79 -11.34
CA TYR A 45 -9.41 12.31 -9.99
C TYR A 45 -8.02 11.93 -9.50
N ASP A 46 -7.38 12.83 -8.76
CA ASP A 46 -6.09 12.58 -8.13
C ASP A 46 -6.22 11.81 -6.81
N ILE A 47 -6.82 10.62 -6.92
CA ILE A 47 -7.05 9.70 -5.81
C ILE A 47 -5.74 9.25 -5.14
N PRO A 48 -4.64 8.99 -5.87
CA PRO A 48 -3.36 8.66 -5.24
C PRO A 48 -2.93 9.73 -4.24
N THR A 49 -2.86 10.99 -4.65
CA THR A 49 -2.50 12.10 -3.75
C THR A 49 -3.42 12.17 -2.54
N LEU A 50 -4.73 12.05 -2.75
CA LEU A 50 -5.71 12.09 -1.67
C LEU A 50 -5.47 11.00 -0.61
N LEU A 51 -5.37 9.74 -1.05
CA LEU A 51 -5.28 8.59 -0.15
C LEU A 51 -3.89 8.47 0.49
N LEU A 52 -2.82 8.73 -0.25
CA LEU A 52 -1.44 8.67 0.26
C LEU A 52 -1.21 9.75 1.34
N ASN A 53 -1.66 10.98 1.10
CA ASN A 53 -1.59 12.05 2.11
C ASN A 53 -2.44 11.74 3.35
N SER A 54 -3.61 11.14 3.13
CA SER A 54 -4.49 10.74 4.24
C SER A 54 -3.84 9.65 5.11
N ILE A 55 -3.16 8.67 4.49
CA ILE A 55 -2.42 7.63 5.23
C ILE A 55 -1.27 8.27 6.00
N ASP A 56 -0.51 9.16 5.36
CA ASP A 56 0.61 9.83 6.02
C ASP A 56 0.15 10.60 7.28
N THR A 57 -1.01 11.26 7.18
CA THR A 57 -1.63 12.05 8.24
C THR A 57 -2.23 11.18 9.35
N PHE A 58 -2.97 10.13 8.99
CA PHE A 58 -3.76 9.33 9.93
C PHE A 58 -3.18 7.95 10.21
N CYS A 59 -1.88 7.74 9.93
CA CYS A 59 -1.22 6.45 10.13
C CYS A 59 -1.43 5.93 11.55
N LEU A 60 -1.39 6.79 12.58
CA LEU A 60 -1.55 6.41 13.99
C LEU A 60 -2.97 5.99 14.39
N TYR A 61 -3.97 6.14 13.51
CA TYR A 61 -5.36 5.78 13.80
C TYR A 61 -5.69 4.43 13.16
N ASP A 62 -5.60 3.34 13.92
CA ASP A 62 -5.70 1.96 13.41
C ASP A 62 -6.84 1.74 12.40
N GLU A 63 -8.05 2.18 12.76
CA GLU A 63 -9.24 1.99 11.93
C GLU A 63 -9.18 2.81 10.64
N VAL A 64 -8.77 4.07 10.74
CA VAL A 64 -8.67 4.97 9.58
C VAL A 64 -7.55 4.50 8.64
N CYS A 65 -6.40 4.15 9.21
CA CYS A 65 -5.25 3.60 8.49
C CYS A 65 -5.64 2.33 7.73
N TYR A 66 -6.28 1.37 8.41
CA TYR A 66 -6.77 0.15 7.78
C TYR A 66 -7.75 0.44 6.64
N ASN A 67 -8.74 1.31 6.87
CA ASN A 67 -9.77 1.60 5.87
C ASN A 67 -9.20 2.35 4.65
N LEU A 68 -8.20 3.20 4.84
CA LEU A 68 -7.47 3.84 3.75
C LEU A 68 -6.70 2.81 2.91
N PHE A 69 -5.93 1.92 3.53
CA PHE A 69 -5.26 0.83 2.80
C PHE A 69 -6.26 -0.12 2.13
N TYR A 70 -7.41 -0.36 2.75
CA TYR A 70 -8.48 -1.15 2.15
C TYR A 70 -9.08 -0.48 0.90
N ALA A 71 -9.27 0.84 0.93
CA ALA A 71 -9.70 1.63 -0.21
C ALA A 71 -8.69 1.56 -1.36
N ILE A 72 -7.39 1.77 -1.06
CA ILE A 72 -6.31 1.62 -2.05
C ILE A 72 -6.36 0.20 -2.64
N ASN A 73 -6.43 -0.83 -1.80
CA ASN A 73 -6.48 -2.21 -2.27
C ASN A 73 -7.65 -2.44 -3.24
N SER A 74 -8.84 -1.89 -2.96
CA SER A 74 -9.99 -2.00 -3.86
C SER A 74 -9.76 -1.33 -5.22
N ILE A 75 -9.06 -0.19 -5.24
CA ILE A 75 -8.76 0.56 -6.47
C ILE A 75 -7.68 -0.15 -7.28
N ILE A 76 -6.55 -0.51 -6.66
CA ILE A 76 -5.41 -1.11 -7.39
C ILE A 76 -5.70 -2.51 -7.94
N ASN A 77 -6.69 -3.22 -7.36
CA ASN A 77 -7.12 -4.52 -7.89
C ASN A 77 -7.86 -4.42 -9.24
N ARG A 78 -8.13 -3.21 -9.74
CA ARG A 78 -8.82 -3.03 -11.03
C ARG A 78 -7.91 -3.12 -12.23
N SER A 79 -6.67 -2.61 -12.13
CA SER A 79 -5.74 -2.56 -13.25
C SER A 79 -4.30 -2.34 -12.77
N ALA A 80 -3.33 -2.77 -13.56
CA ALA A 80 -1.91 -2.47 -13.33
C ALA A 80 -1.62 -0.96 -13.40
N GLU A 81 -2.36 -0.23 -14.25
CA GLU A 81 -2.32 1.23 -14.35
C GLU A 81 -2.61 1.89 -13.00
N GLN A 82 -3.66 1.44 -12.28
CA GLN A 82 -3.93 1.95 -10.94
C GLN A 82 -2.78 1.66 -9.98
N VAL A 83 -2.19 0.45 -10.00
CA VAL A 83 -1.04 0.18 -9.12
C VAL A 83 0.10 1.15 -9.39
N LEU A 84 0.45 1.38 -10.66
CA LEU A 84 1.51 2.31 -11.07
C LEU A 84 1.27 3.73 -10.54
N ARG A 85 0.02 4.21 -10.58
CA ARG A 85 -0.35 5.52 -10.02
C ARG A 85 -0.09 5.67 -8.52
N PHE A 86 -0.11 4.56 -7.76
CA PHE A 86 0.13 4.58 -6.31
C PHE A 86 1.59 4.30 -5.93
N VAL A 87 2.31 3.48 -6.70
CA VAL A 87 3.75 3.22 -6.45
C VAL A 87 4.64 4.32 -7.02
N HIS A 88 4.21 4.97 -8.11
CA HIS A 88 4.84 6.13 -8.72
C HIS A 88 3.83 7.27 -8.89
N PRO A 89 3.37 7.88 -7.79
CA PRO A 89 2.48 9.02 -7.88
C PRO A 89 3.20 10.19 -8.57
N ASN A 90 2.47 10.96 -9.39
CA ASN A 90 2.97 12.19 -10.00
C ASN A 90 3.14 13.34 -8.98
N THR A 91 3.23 13.02 -7.68
CA THR A 91 3.32 13.98 -6.59
C THR A 91 4.71 14.60 -6.51
N ILE A 92 4.75 15.87 -6.07
CA ILE A 92 6.00 16.61 -5.87
C ILE A 92 6.87 15.98 -4.77
N ILE A 93 6.26 15.25 -3.84
CA ILE A 93 6.93 14.57 -2.73
C ILE A 93 7.10 13.09 -3.09
N LYS A 94 8.30 12.72 -3.54
CA LYS A 94 8.65 11.34 -3.96
C LYS A 94 8.57 10.31 -2.82
N GLU A 95 8.68 10.78 -1.57
CA GLU A 95 8.70 9.96 -0.36
C GLU A 95 7.31 9.45 0.06
N GLN A 96 6.24 10.04 -0.48
CA GLN A 96 4.86 9.66 -0.15
C GLN A 96 4.27 8.70 -1.20
N ASN A 97 5.00 7.66 -1.56
CA ASN A 97 4.48 6.58 -2.40
C ASN A 97 3.92 5.42 -1.55
N LEU A 98 3.14 4.55 -2.17
CA LEU A 98 2.47 3.45 -1.47
C LEU A 98 3.45 2.50 -0.76
N ILE A 99 4.63 2.25 -1.33
CA ILE A 99 5.62 1.33 -0.75
C ILE A 99 6.21 1.92 0.54
N ALA A 100 6.59 3.20 0.51
CA ALA A 100 7.09 3.90 1.69
C ALA A 100 6.04 3.93 2.82
N LEU A 101 4.77 4.17 2.47
CA LEU A 101 3.68 4.19 3.45
C LEU A 101 3.34 2.80 4.00
N ILE A 102 3.49 1.73 3.22
CA ILE A 102 3.39 0.35 3.72
C ILE A 102 4.45 0.10 4.80
N SER A 103 5.71 0.48 4.54
CA SER A 103 6.80 0.35 5.51
C SER A 103 6.53 1.15 6.79
N LYS A 104 6.09 2.41 6.66
CA LYS A 104 5.71 3.28 7.79
C LYS A 104 4.57 2.68 8.61
N ALA A 105 3.54 2.15 7.95
CA ALA A 105 2.39 1.57 8.63
C ALA A 105 2.77 0.29 9.38
N TYR A 106 3.65 -0.54 8.83
CA TYR A 106 4.13 -1.73 9.52
C TYR A 106 4.95 -1.40 10.76
N SER A 107 5.87 -0.42 10.70
CA SER A 107 6.64 -0.01 11.88
C SER A 107 5.74 0.57 12.97
N THR A 108 4.70 1.31 12.58
CA THR A 108 3.70 1.88 13.50
C THR A 108 2.81 0.81 14.13
N HIS A 109 2.39 -0.19 13.35
CA HIS A 109 1.36 -1.17 13.70
C HIS A 109 1.91 -2.60 13.78
N HIS A 110 3.13 -2.72 14.30
CA HIS A 110 3.95 -3.93 14.24
C HIS A 110 3.30 -5.20 14.82
N ASP A 111 2.30 -5.04 15.69
CA ASP A 111 1.56 -6.15 16.33
C ASP A 111 0.06 -6.17 15.97
N ASN A 112 -0.40 -5.32 15.04
CA ASN A 112 -1.79 -5.28 14.60
C ASN A 112 -2.00 -6.20 13.39
N ASP A 113 -2.39 -7.46 13.66
CA ASP A 113 -2.67 -8.49 12.64
C ASP A 113 -3.57 -8.01 11.49
N ARG A 114 -4.56 -7.15 11.80
CA ARG A 114 -5.53 -6.67 10.82
C ARG A 114 -4.87 -5.71 9.83
N ILE A 115 -4.03 -4.81 10.32
CA ILE A 115 -3.27 -3.87 9.47
C ILE A 115 -2.22 -4.65 8.69
N ILE A 116 -1.44 -5.51 9.33
CA ILE A 116 -0.45 -6.36 8.67
C ILE A 116 -1.10 -7.19 7.55
N GLY A 117 -2.28 -7.76 7.80
CA GLY A 117 -3.03 -8.50 6.78
C GLY A 117 -3.40 -7.70 5.54
N ILE A 118 -3.81 -6.42 5.68
CA ILE A 118 -4.09 -5.58 4.51
C ILE A 118 -2.80 -5.16 3.79
N LEU A 119 -1.70 -4.93 4.51
CA LEU A 119 -0.39 -4.62 3.93
C LEU A 119 0.12 -5.80 3.08
N VAL A 120 0.05 -7.03 3.59
CA VAL A 120 0.42 -8.24 2.84
C VAL A 120 -0.44 -8.39 1.59
N LYS A 121 -1.75 -8.12 1.66
CA LYS A 121 -2.65 -8.17 0.51
C LYS A 121 -2.29 -7.13 -0.57
N LEU A 122 -1.94 -5.92 -0.15
CA LEU A 122 -1.47 -4.87 -1.05
C LEU A 122 -0.18 -5.29 -1.76
N LEU A 123 0.81 -5.79 -1.02
CA LEU A 123 2.05 -6.31 -1.60
C LEU A 123 1.79 -7.44 -2.59
N GLY A 124 0.88 -8.36 -2.26
CA GLY A 124 0.48 -9.40 -3.20
C GLY A 124 -0.07 -8.84 -4.51
N THR A 125 -0.84 -7.75 -4.46
CA THR A 125 -1.37 -7.09 -5.65
C THR A 125 -0.26 -6.37 -6.44
N ILE A 126 0.60 -5.63 -5.74
CA ILE A 126 1.71 -4.87 -6.35
C ILE A 126 2.70 -5.81 -7.05
N MET A 127 3.05 -6.93 -6.42
CA MET A 127 4.10 -7.83 -6.88
C MET A 127 3.62 -8.90 -7.86
N THR A 128 2.37 -8.83 -8.36
CA THR A 128 1.82 -9.82 -9.30
C THR A 128 2.18 -9.54 -10.77
N ASN A 129 2.57 -8.32 -11.12
CA ASN A 129 2.80 -7.93 -12.52
C ASN A 129 4.28 -7.59 -12.77
N ASP A 130 4.89 -8.21 -13.77
CA ASP A 130 6.31 -8.00 -14.11
C ASP A 130 6.64 -6.55 -14.45
N ALA A 131 5.77 -5.83 -15.16
CA ALA A 131 5.98 -4.42 -15.48
C ALA A 131 5.97 -3.54 -14.22
N ILE A 132 5.18 -3.92 -13.20
CA ILE A 132 5.19 -3.23 -11.90
C ILE A 132 6.49 -3.57 -11.17
N LEU A 133 6.93 -4.83 -11.17
CA LEU A 133 8.20 -5.24 -10.57
C LEU A 133 9.39 -4.52 -11.19
N GLU A 134 9.42 -4.37 -12.52
CA GLU A 134 10.41 -3.55 -13.21
C GLU A 134 10.38 -2.09 -12.76
N ALA A 135 9.19 -1.51 -12.62
CA ALA A 135 9.03 -0.14 -12.15
C ALA A 135 9.57 0.05 -10.72
N ILE A 136 9.39 -0.94 -9.85
CA ILE A 136 9.79 -0.87 -8.43
C ILE A 136 11.08 -1.65 -8.14
N PHE A 137 11.90 -1.93 -9.15
CA PHE A 137 13.06 -2.84 -9.06
C PHE A 137 13.96 -2.55 -7.84
N SER A 138 14.27 -1.27 -7.60
CA SER A 138 15.17 -0.83 -6.53
C SER A 138 14.67 -1.15 -5.12
N VAL A 139 13.36 -1.30 -4.92
CA VAL A 139 12.74 -1.54 -3.60
C VAL A 139 12.31 -2.99 -3.40
N ILE A 140 12.45 -3.86 -4.41
CA ILE A 140 12.14 -5.29 -4.29
C ILE A 140 12.93 -5.97 -3.15
N PRO A 141 14.24 -5.73 -2.95
CA PRO A 141 14.98 -6.33 -1.85
C PRO A 141 14.36 -5.99 -0.48
N THR A 142 13.96 -4.73 -0.29
CA THR A 142 13.27 -4.26 0.93
C THR A 142 11.94 -4.98 1.13
N LEU A 143 11.14 -5.12 0.07
CA LEU A 143 9.86 -5.84 0.13
C LEU A 143 10.05 -7.34 0.42
N LYS A 144 11.11 -7.96 -0.09
CA LYS A 144 11.48 -9.34 0.24
C LYS A 144 11.85 -9.49 1.70
N ALA A 145 12.68 -8.60 2.25
CA ALA A 145 13.05 -8.60 3.66
C ALA A 145 11.80 -8.47 4.55
N PHE A 146 10.93 -7.51 4.21
CA PHE A 146 9.65 -7.29 4.88
C PHE A 146 8.75 -8.54 4.91
N LEU A 147 8.53 -9.18 3.75
CA LEU A 147 7.71 -10.39 3.68
C LEU A 147 8.36 -11.57 4.40
N THR A 148 9.69 -11.63 4.43
CA THR A 148 10.45 -12.67 5.16
C THR A 148 10.29 -12.51 6.67
N GLU A 149 10.31 -11.27 7.16
CA GLU A 149 10.07 -10.95 8.56
C GLU A 149 8.62 -11.30 8.97
N ILE A 150 7.62 -10.92 8.18
CA ILE A 150 6.23 -11.30 8.44
C ILE A 150 6.08 -12.81 8.43
N TYR A 151 6.68 -13.49 7.46
CA TYR A 151 6.66 -14.95 7.41
C TYR A 151 7.25 -15.56 8.67
N SER A 152 8.40 -15.08 9.16
CA SER A 152 9.06 -15.63 10.35
C SER A 152 8.30 -15.34 11.63
N ARG A 153 7.74 -14.15 11.80
CA ARG A 153 6.98 -13.74 12.99
C ARG A 153 5.61 -14.40 13.07
N PHE A 154 4.91 -14.55 11.95
CA PHE A 154 3.52 -15.00 11.90
C PHE A 154 3.34 -16.42 11.34
N GLN A 155 4.35 -17.29 11.46
CA GLN A 155 4.31 -18.68 10.93
C GLN A 155 3.05 -19.44 11.35
N ASN A 156 2.56 -19.21 12.56
CA ASN A 156 1.41 -19.92 13.14
C ASN A 156 0.12 -19.08 13.20
N CYS A 157 0.13 -17.83 12.73
CA CYS A 157 -1.01 -16.91 12.87
C CYS A 157 -1.80 -16.79 11.57
N ARG A 158 -3.08 -17.21 11.63
CA ARG A 158 -4.19 -16.79 10.73
C ARG A 158 -3.88 -16.75 9.23
N GLY A 159 -2.98 -17.59 8.74
CA GLY A 159 -2.58 -17.64 7.33
C GLY A 159 -1.73 -16.45 6.84
N LEU A 160 -1.34 -15.52 7.71
CA LEU A 160 -0.52 -14.35 7.33
C LEU A 160 0.87 -14.76 6.85
N GLY A 161 1.55 -15.62 7.60
CA GLY A 161 2.84 -16.16 7.17
C GLY A 161 2.74 -16.95 5.85
N ALA A 162 1.67 -17.73 5.68
CA ALA A 162 1.44 -18.45 4.42
C ALA A 162 1.22 -17.51 3.24
N ALA A 163 0.46 -16.42 3.42
CA ALA A 163 0.25 -15.40 2.39
C ALA A 163 1.55 -14.69 2.03
N ALA A 164 2.35 -14.29 3.03
CA ALA A 164 3.66 -13.66 2.80
C ALA A 164 4.61 -14.59 2.02
N ARG A 165 4.67 -15.88 2.39
CA ARG A 165 5.46 -16.90 1.68
C ARG A 165 5.00 -17.11 0.24
N GLN A 166 3.69 -17.12 0.00
CA GLN A 166 3.16 -17.25 -1.36
C GLN A 166 3.58 -16.08 -2.25
N ILE A 167 3.62 -14.85 -1.72
CA ILE A 167 4.08 -13.68 -2.47
C ILE A 167 5.57 -13.81 -2.76
N LEU A 168 6.39 -14.14 -1.76
CA LEU A 168 7.84 -14.35 -1.94
C LEU A 168 8.15 -15.36 -3.04
N ASN A 169 7.45 -16.49 -3.07
CA ASN A 169 7.68 -17.54 -4.07
C ASN A 169 7.26 -17.16 -5.50
N ARG A 170 6.45 -16.10 -5.67
CA ARG A 170 6.03 -15.61 -6.99
C ARG A 170 7.02 -14.64 -7.61
N ILE A 171 7.91 -14.05 -6.81
CA ILE A 171 8.87 -13.08 -7.32
C ILE A 171 9.87 -13.83 -8.21
N PRO A 172 10.02 -13.45 -9.49
CA PRO A 172 10.98 -14.11 -10.37
C PRO A 172 12.41 -14.03 -9.83
N GLY A 173 13.18 -15.10 -10.01
CA GLY A 173 14.58 -15.16 -9.58
C GLY A 173 15.49 -14.10 -10.23
N ALA A 174 15.05 -13.49 -11.34
CA ALA A 174 15.73 -12.34 -11.95
C ALA A 174 15.83 -11.13 -10.99
N TYR A 175 15.00 -11.08 -9.95
CA TYR A 175 15.01 -10.06 -8.91
C TYR A 175 15.67 -10.55 -7.60
N ASP A 176 16.37 -11.68 -7.62
CA ASP A 176 17.24 -12.11 -6.52
C ASP A 176 18.56 -11.35 -6.60
N VAL A 177 18.55 -10.12 -6.08
CA VAL A 177 19.78 -9.35 -5.90
C VAL A 177 20.50 -9.90 -4.67
N VAL A 178 21.76 -10.30 -4.83
CA VAL A 178 22.65 -10.66 -3.72
C VAL A 178 22.83 -9.39 -2.86
N MET A 179 22.52 -9.47 -1.56
CA MET A 179 22.54 -8.35 -0.60
C MET A 179 23.88 -7.59 -0.54
N ASP A 180 24.95 -8.10 -1.15
CA ASP A 180 26.28 -7.50 -1.21
C ASP A 180 26.39 -6.28 -2.14
N THR A 181 25.36 -5.96 -2.93
CA THR A 181 25.36 -4.79 -3.84
C THR A 181 24.36 -3.68 -3.46
N VAL A 182 23.63 -3.83 -2.35
CA VAL A 182 22.76 -2.78 -1.82
C VAL A 182 23.61 -1.86 -0.95
N GLU A 183 23.71 -0.58 -1.31
CA GLU A 183 24.47 0.41 -0.54
C GLU A 183 24.06 0.39 0.95
N PRO A 184 25.03 0.43 1.89
CA PRO A 184 24.79 0.21 3.31
C PRO A 184 23.83 1.20 3.99
N GLN A 185 23.44 2.29 3.31
CA GLN A 185 22.54 3.32 3.84
C GLN A 185 21.09 2.82 4.03
N ILE A 186 20.62 1.87 3.21
CA ILE A 186 19.24 1.33 3.32
C ILE A 186 19.11 0.38 4.53
N LEU A 187 20.19 -0.29 4.94
CA LEU A 187 20.22 -1.20 6.08
C LEU A 187 20.30 -0.47 7.44
N ASP A 188 20.91 0.71 7.48
CA ASP A 188 21.04 1.50 8.71
C ASP A 188 19.72 2.19 9.11
N GLU A 189 18.84 2.53 8.16
CA GLU A 189 17.51 3.06 8.45
C GLU A 189 16.61 2.03 9.15
N PHE A 190 16.76 0.73 8.88
CA PHE A 190 16.01 -0.33 9.56
C PHE A 190 16.55 -0.65 10.96
N LYS A 191 17.87 -0.57 11.17
CA LYS A 191 18.46 -0.78 12.52
C LYS A 191 18.06 0.30 13.52
N MET A 192 17.82 1.53 13.06
CA MET A 192 17.36 2.61 13.94
C MET A 192 15.87 2.51 14.34
N LEU A 193 15.09 1.63 13.70
CA LEU A 193 13.68 1.38 14.05
C LEU A 193 13.50 0.21 15.03
N SER A 194 14.59 -0.36 15.55
CA SER A 194 14.59 -1.52 16.46
C SER A 194 14.90 -1.15 17.93
N ILE A 195 14.60 0.08 18.36
CA ILE A 195 14.73 0.52 19.77
C ILE A 195 13.35 0.60 20.42
#